data_AF-A0A7C7WKJ6-F1
#
_entry.id   AF-A0A7C7WKJ6-F1
#
_cell.length_a   1.000
_cell.length_b   1.000
_cell.length_c   1.000
_cell.angle_alpha   90.00
_cell.angle_beta   90.00
_cell.angle_gamma   90.00
#
_symmetry.space_group_name_H-M   'P 1'
#
loop_
_entity.id
_entity.type
_entity.pdbx_description
1 polymer ?
#
loop_
_entity_poly.entity_id
_entity_poly.type
_entity_poly.pdbx_seq_one_letter_code
_entity_poly.pdbx_strand_id
1 'polypeptide(L)'
;MSYWTDGAGDARIFVVTPSYQLVALDAQTGARVLQFGDAGVIDMMDDLRWDERPAALRAGRVANTSPPAILGNAIVASISLHTGSIPTRANRPGIRNPNEVWPMNIPGDVVAYDARTGRTLWRFNTVPKEGEFGVTVFLTRVPDAQIAAKKKEEDKPDVNPWDLPG
;
A
#
# COMPACT_ATOMS: atom_id res chain seq x y z
N MET A 1 -1.80 2.84 -17.47
CA MET A 1 -3.06 2.94 -18.22
C MET A 1 -3.59 1.54 -18.48
N SER A 2 -4.91 1.35 -18.38
CA SER A 2 -5.54 0.04 -18.46
C SER A 2 -6.84 0.10 -19.25
N TYR A 3 -7.18 -0.97 -19.97
CA TYR A 3 -8.39 -1.08 -20.79
C TYR A 3 -9.41 -2.01 -20.14
N TRP A 4 -10.69 -1.67 -20.26
CA TRP A 4 -11.81 -2.47 -19.78
C TRP A 4 -12.96 -2.41 -20.77
N THR A 5 -13.75 -3.48 -20.85
CA THR A 5 -15.02 -3.48 -21.58
C THR A 5 -16.00 -4.43 -20.94
N ASP A 6 -17.30 -4.11 -21.04
CA ASP A 6 -18.38 -5.00 -20.65
C ASP A 6 -18.78 -6.01 -21.74
N GLY A 7 -18.19 -5.92 -22.93
CA GLY A 7 -18.54 -6.75 -24.08
C GLY A 7 -19.89 -6.43 -24.73
N ALA A 8 -20.62 -5.44 -24.21
CA ALA A 8 -21.95 -5.00 -24.66
C ALA A 8 -21.91 -3.60 -25.32
N GLY A 9 -20.71 -3.03 -25.50
CA GLY A 9 -20.49 -1.75 -26.16
C GLY A 9 -19.93 -0.66 -25.26
N ASP A 10 -19.81 -0.89 -23.95
CA ASP A 10 -19.09 0.01 -23.04
C ASP A 10 -17.61 -0.41 -23.02
N ALA A 11 -16.74 0.47 -23.48
CA ALA A 11 -15.30 0.26 -23.49
C ALA A 11 -14.63 1.51 -22.93
N ARG A 12 -13.74 1.32 -21.95
CA ARG A 12 -13.13 2.41 -21.18
C ARG A 12 -11.64 2.23 -21.04
N ILE A 13 -10.98 3.36 -20.92
CA ILE A 13 -9.57 3.50 -20.60
C ILE A 13 -9.49 4.14 -19.22
N PHE A 14 -8.71 3.53 -18.34
CA PHE A 14 -8.43 4.06 -17.01
C PHE A 14 -6.99 4.53 -16.90
N VAL A 15 -6.82 5.75 -16.40
CA VAL A 15 -5.51 6.38 -16.18
C VAL A 15 -5.46 6.91 -14.76
N VAL A 16 -4.36 6.61 -14.07
CA VAL A 16 -4.06 7.27 -12.81
C VAL A 16 -3.12 8.45 -13.09
N THR A 17 -3.51 9.65 -12.67
CA THR A 17 -2.72 10.86 -12.84
C THR A 17 -1.62 10.95 -11.77
N PRO A 18 -0.58 11.78 -11.97
CA PRO A 18 0.44 12.03 -10.94
C PRO A 18 -0.13 12.56 -9.62
N SER A 19 -1.28 13.22 -9.64
CA SER A 19 -2.00 13.72 -8.46
C SER A 19 -2.82 12.63 -7.75
N TYR A 20 -2.61 11.35 -8.10
CA TYR A 20 -3.31 10.19 -7.53
C TYR A 20 -4.82 10.18 -7.80
N GLN A 21 -5.22 10.72 -8.97
CA GLN A 21 -6.61 10.68 -9.40
C GLN A 21 -6.82 9.57 -10.43
N LEU A 22 -7.88 8.79 -10.29
CA LEU A 22 -8.29 7.79 -11.26
C LEU A 22 -9.29 8.42 -12.25
N VAL A 23 -8.91 8.45 -13.51
CA VAL A 23 -9.70 9.05 -14.60
C VAL A 23 -10.22 7.94 -15.50
N ALA A 24 -11.51 8.03 -15.86
CA ALA A 24 -12.15 7.16 -16.83
C ALA A 24 -12.42 7.90 -18.14
N LEU A 25 -11.93 7.34 -19.23
CA LEU A 25 -12.12 7.82 -20.60
C LEU A 25 -12.88 6.77 -21.41
N ASP A 26 -13.77 7.21 -22.28
CA ASP A 26 -14.38 6.37 -23.29
C ASP A 26 -13.30 5.93 -24.28
N ALA A 27 -13.22 4.63 -24.55
CA ALA A 27 -12.12 4.06 -25.32
C ALA A 27 -12.19 4.40 -26.82
N GLN A 28 -13.34 4.82 -27.34
CA GLN A 28 -13.52 5.15 -28.76
C GLN A 28 -13.26 6.63 -29.02
N THR A 29 -13.76 7.48 -28.13
CA THR A 29 -13.78 8.94 -28.30
C THR A 29 -12.67 9.63 -27.51
N GLY A 30 -12.13 8.99 -26.48
CA GLY A 30 -11.21 9.61 -25.53
C GLY A 30 -11.86 10.63 -24.59
N ALA A 31 -13.18 10.83 -24.67
CA ALA A 31 -13.92 11.75 -23.81
C ALA A 31 -14.02 11.19 -22.38
N ARG A 32 -14.09 12.07 -21.37
CA ARG A 32 -14.31 11.64 -19.98
C ARG A 32 -15.68 10.99 -19.83
N VAL A 33 -15.72 9.86 -19.12
CA VAL A 33 -16.97 9.19 -18.76
C VAL A 33 -17.59 9.88 -17.57
N LEU A 34 -18.48 10.84 -17.80
CA LEU A 34 -19.00 11.74 -16.75
C LEU A 34 -19.74 11.03 -15.61
N GLN A 35 -20.23 9.81 -15.83
CA GLN A 35 -20.91 9.00 -14.82
C GLN A 35 -19.98 8.26 -13.86
N PHE A 36 -18.66 8.32 -14.09
CA PHE A 36 -17.66 7.67 -13.25
C PHE A 36 -17.14 8.63 -12.20
N GLY A 37 -17.26 8.30 -10.92
CA GLY A 37 -16.83 9.16 -9.82
C GLY A 37 -17.47 10.56 -9.89
N ASP A 38 -16.66 11.59 -9.67
CA ASP A 38 -17.02 12.99 -9.90
C ASP A 38 -16.58 13.43 -11.31
N ALA A 39 -17.54 13.55 -12.22
CA ALA A 39 -17.34 14.01 -13.60
C ALA A 39 -16.22 13.26 -14.38
N GLY A 40 -16.09 11.95 -14.16
CA GLY A 40 -15.10 11.08 -14.80
C GLY A 40 -13.80 10.91 -14.01
N VAL A 41 -13.75 11.42 -12.77
CA VAL A 41 -12.55 11.44 -11.93
C VAL A 41 -12.87 10.94 -10.52
N ILE A 42 -11.97 10.18 -9.93
CA ILE A 42 -11.97 9.85 -8.49
C ILE A 42 -10.68 10.41 -7.91
N ASP A 43 -10.79 11.22 -6.85
CA ASP A 43 -9.64 11.53 -6.00
C ASP A 43 -9.42 10.36 -5.04
N MET A 44 -8.51 9.45 -5.41
CA MET A 44 -8.24 8.26 -4.59
C MET A 44 -7.56 8.62 -3.27
N MET A 45 -7.10 9.86 -3.08
CA MET A 45 -6.56 10.31 -1.80
C MET A 45 -7.62 10.31 -0.71
N ASP A 46 -8.90 10.49 -1.05
CA ASP A 46 -10.00 10.46 -0.06
C ASP A 46 -10.24 9.07 0.52
N ASP A 47 -9.86 8.02 -0.21
CA ASP A 47 -10.00 6.63 0.23
C ASP A 47 -8.82 6.13 1.09
N LEU A 48 -7.91 7.00 1.49
CA LEU A 48 -6.75 6.62 2.29
C LEU A 48 -6.92 6.94 3.78
N ARG A 49 -6.26 6.16 4.64
CA ARG A 49 -6.34 6.26 6.12
C ARG A 49 -5.49 7.40 6.68
N TRP A 50 -5.82 8.63 6.32
CA TRP A 50 -5.14 9.84 6.81
C TRP A 50 -5.36 10.09 8.31
N ASP A 51 -6.49 9.65 8.85
CA ASP A 51 -6.86 9.74 10.26
C ASP A 51 -5.90 8.99 11.19
N GLU A 52 -5.30 7.90 10.72
CA GLU A 52 -4.30 7.13 11.49
C GLU A 52 -2.91 7.78 11.53
N ARG A 53 -2.67 8.81 10.71
CA ARG A 53 -1.41 9.55 10.61
C ARG A 53 -1.66 11.04 10.40
N PRO A 54 -2.23 11.76 11.38
CA PRO A 54 -2.67 13.15 11.21
C PRO A 54 -1.54 14.14 10.93
N ALA A 55 -0.29 13.78 11.25
CA ALA A 55 0.90 14.59 10.92
C ALA A 55 1.48 14.29 9.53
N ALA A 56 0.92 13.32 8.78
CA ALA A 56 1.29 13.09 7.40
C ALA A 56 0.62 14.13 6.49
N LEU A 57 1.41 14.83 5.68
CA LEU A 57 0.89 15.80 4.72
C LEU A 57 0.23 15.07 3.54
N ARG A 58 -0.99 15.50 3.18
CA ARG A 58 -1.73 14.96 2.03
C ARG A 58 -1.03 15.22 0.70
N ALA A 59 -0.37 16.37 0.55
CA ALA A 59 0.29 16.75 -0.71
C ALA A 59 1.67 16.09 -0.90
N GLY A 60 1.90 15.51 -2.09
CA GLY A 60 3.23 15.10 -2.57
C GLY A 60 3.80 13.82 -1.94
N ARG A 61 2.98 13.02 -1.26
CA ARG A 61 3.43 11.81 -0.54
C ARG A 61 2.89 10.50 -1.10
N VAL A 62 1.84 10.56 -1.92
CA VAL A 62 1.21 9.41 -2.54
C VAL A 62 1.19 9.61 -4.04
N ALA A 63 1.57 8.58 -4.78
CA ALA A 63 1.53 8.54 -6.22
C ALA A 63 1.13 7.13 -6.69
N ASN A 64 0.93 6.99 -7.99
CA ASN A 64 0.88 5.69 -8.64
C ASN A 64 1.87 5.68 -9.79
N THR A 65 2.80 4.74 -9.78
CA THR A 65 3.82 4.57 -10.82
C THR A 65 3.49 3.42 -11.78
N SER A 66 2.38 2.72 -11.56
CA SER A 66 1.97 1.54 -12.32
C SER A 66 0.56 1.69 -12.90
N PRO A 67 0.25 1.03 -14.02
CA PRO A 67 -1.14 0.87 -14.45
C PRO A 67 -2.00 0.21 -13.37
N PRO A 68 -3.26 0.65 -13.16
CA PRO A 68 -4.17 -0.07 -12.27
C PRO A 68 -4.49 -1.46 -12.85
N ALA A 69 -4.55 -2.49 -12.02
CA ALA A 69 -4.99 -3.81 -12.45
C ALA A 69 -6.52 -3.82 -12.59
N ILE A 70 -7.06 -4.63 -13.50
CA ILE A 70 -8.52 -4.77 -13.68
C ILE A 70 -8.88 -6.25 -13.63
N LEU A 71 -9.77 -6.62 -12.71
CA LEU A 71 -10.30 -7.97 -12.54
C LEU A 71 -11.83 -7.93 -12.61
N GLY A 72 -12.40 -8.41 -13.72
CA GLY A 72 -13.82 -8.25 -14.00
C GLY A 72 -14.17 -6.75 -14.05
N ASN A 73 -15.01 -6.29 -13.13
CA ASN A 73 -15.37 -4.88 -12.98
C ASN A 73 -14.62 -4.17 -11.84
N ALA A 74 -13.67 -4.83 -11.18
CA ALA A 74 -12.89 -4.23 -10.11
C ALA A 74 -11.58 -3.65 -10.66
N ILE A 75 -11.43 -2.32 -10.56
CA ILE A 75 -10.19 -1.61 -10.80
C ILE A 75 -9.41 -1.58 -9.49
N VAL A 76 -8.24 -2.19 -9.46
CA VAL A 76 -7.36 -2.21 -8.30
C VAL A 76 -6.24 -1.19 -8.53
N ALA A 77 -6.29 -0.09 -7.79
CA ALA A 77 -5.26 0.93 -7.87
C ALA A 77 -4.09 0.58 -6.96
N SER A 78 -2.88 0.59 -7.53
CA SER A 78 -1.64 0.52 -6.77
C SER A 78 -1.37 1.84 -6.05
N ILE A 79 -0.72 1.75 -4.90
CA ILE A 79 -0.25 2.88 -4.12
C ILE A 79 1.27 2.89 -4.08
N SER A 80 1.86 4.06 -4.27
CA SER A 80 3.28 4.32 -4.08
C SER A 80 3.43 5.46 -3.10
N LEU A 81 4.20 5.22 -2.04
CA LEU A 81 4.41 6.18 -0.97
C LEU A 81 5.83 6.75 -1.05
N HIS A 82 6.02 7.94 -0.48
CA HIS A 82 7.33 8.57 -0.43
C HIS A 82 8.36 7.66 0.26
N THR A 83 9.58 7.57 -0.28
CA THR A 83 10.64 6.73 0.26
C THR A 83 10.91 7.08 1.72
N GLY A 84 10.84 6.09 2.60
CA GLY A 84 11.24 6.23 3.99
C GLY A 84 12.74 6.52 4.10
N SER A 85 13.13 7.35 5.07
CA SER A 85 14.54 7.56 5.37
C SER A 85 15.14 6.30 6.00
N ILE A 86 16.46 6.12 5.85
CA ILE A 86 17.25 5.04 6.45
C ILE A 86 16.81 4.88 7.93
N PRO A 87 16.47 3.66 8.40
CA PRO A 87 16.27 3.44 9.82
C PRO A 87 17.59 3.75 10.52
N THR A 88 17.70 4.96 11.08
CA THR A 88 18.70 5.21 12.12
C THR A 88 18.35 4.25 13.26
N ARG A 89 19.35 3.64 13.90
CA ARG A 89 19.14 2.73 15.04
C ARG A 89 18.16 3.37 16.03
N ALA A 90 16.90 2.96 15.96
CA ALA A 90 15.93 3.19 17.02
C ALA A 90 16.53 2.53 18.27
N ASN A 91 16.49 3.22 19.40
CA ASN A 91 17.05 2.80 20.70
C ASN A 91 18.45 3.35 21.05
N ARG A 92 18.79 4.60 20.65
CA ARG A 92 19.64 5.41 21.54
C ARG A 92 18.74 6.27 22.43
N PRO A 93 18.89 6.23 23.77
CA PRO A 93 18.20 7.15 24.66
C PRO A 93 18.43 8.60 24.19
N GLY A 94 17.36 9.35 23.94
CA GLY A 94 17.41 10.75 23.49
C GLY A 94 17.37 10.99 21.98
N ILE A 95 17.43 9.96 21.12
CA ILE A 95 17.24 10.09 19.67
C ILE A 95 15.88 9.49 19.29
N ARG A 96 14.90 10.34 19.01
CA ARG A 96 13.62 9.90 18.42
C ARG A 96 13.87 9.45 16.99
N ASN A 97 13.30 8.31 16.59
CA ASN A 97 13.41 7.84 15.21
C ASN A 97 12.86 8.93 14.28
N PRO A 98 13.57 9.37 13.22
CA PRO A 98 13.04 10.35 12.27
C PRO A 98 11.65 9.97 11.72
N ASN A 99 11.38 8.67 11.58
CA ASN A 99 10.08 8.13 11.17
C ASN A 99 8.98 8.23 12.25
N GLU A 100 9.34 8.44 13.53
CA GLU A 100 8.43 8.74 14.64
C GLU A 100 8.22 10.24 14.85
N VAL A 101 9.22 11.07 14.51
CA VAL A 101 9.13 12.55 14.60
C VAL A 101 8.37 13.13 13.41
N TRP A 102 8.49 12.50 12.24
CA TRP A 102 7.82 12.89 11.01
C TRP A 102 7.15 11.66 10.39
N PRO A 103 5.85 11.40 10.66
CA PRO A 103 5.15 10.34 9.97
C PRO A 103 5.01 10.74 8.50
N MET A 104 5.94 10.28 7.67
CA MET A 104 6.01 10.67 6.27
C MET A 104 4.97 9.98 5.40
N ASN A 105 4.41 8.87 5.89
CA ASN A 105 3.52 8.00 5.13
C ASN A 105 2.32 7.54 5.97
N ILE A 106 1.21 7.37 5.27
CA ILE A 106 0.00 6.65 5.69
C ILE A 106 0.18 5.14 5.44
N PRO A 107 -0.70 4.28 6.00
CA PRO A 107 -0.79 2.90 5.58
C PRO A 107 -1.01 2.78 4.07
N GLY A 108 -0.23 1.92 3.42
CA GLY A 108 -0.32 1.68 1.97
C GLY A 108 -1.43 0.69 1.65
N ASP A 109 -2.68 1.06 1.89
CA ASP A 109 -3.81 0.17 1.62
C ASP A 109 -4.07 0.01 0.13
N VAL A 110 -4.65 -1.13 -0.23
CA VAL A 110 -5.08 -1.40 -1.60
C VAL A 110 -6.60 -1.21 -1.67
N VAL A 111 -7.05 -0.32 -2.55
CA VAL A 111 -8.47 0.00 -2.73
C VAL A 111 -8.90 -0.46 -4.13
N ALA A 112 -10.09 -1.06 -4.21
CA ALA A 112 -10.71 -1.43 -5.46
C ALA A 112 -11.98 -0.62 -5.74
N TYR A 113 -12.13 -0.22 -7.00
CA TYR A 113 -13.23 0.60 -7.48
C TYR A 113 -14.02 -0.12 -8.56
N ASP A 114 -15.33 0.11 -8.62
CA ASP A 114 -16.19 -0.40 -9.68
C ASP A 114 -15.90 0.33 -11.00
N ALA A 115 -15.67 -0.41 -12.08
CA ALA A 115 -15.28 0.15 -13.37
C ALA A 115 -16.38 0.99 -14.04
N ARG A 116 -17.65 0.76 -13.69
CA ARG A 116 -18.77 1.51 -14.28
C ARG A 116 -19.03 2.81 -13.54
N THR A 117 -19.03 2.75 -12.23
CA THR A 117 -19.50 3.83 -11.36
C THR A 117 -18.38 4.58 -10.65
N GLY A 118 -17.23 3.92 -10.46
CA GLY A 118 -16.14 4.45 -9.65
C GLY A 118 -16.32 4.30 -8.15
N ARG A 119 -17.37 3.60 -7.69
CA ARG A 119 -17.61 3.39 -6.26
C ARG A 119 -16.58 2.42 -5.67
N THR A 120 -16.14 2.69 -4.45
CA THR A 120 -15.30 1.76 -3.69
C THR A 120 -16.04 0.45 -3.44
N LEU A 121 -15.45 -0.65 -3.91
CA LEU A 121 -15.98 -2.01 -3.75
C LEU A 121 -15.46 -2.65 -2.46
N TRP A 122 -14.16 -2.58 -2.26
CA TRP A 122 -13.48 -3.14 -1.08
C TRP A 122 -12.14 -2.46 -0.85
N ARG A 123 -11.62 -2.65 0.36
CA ARG A 123 -10.28 -2.23 0.76
C ARG A 123 -9.57 -3.40 1.43
N PHE A 124 -8.31 -3.58 1.09
CA PHE A 124 -7.40 -4.43 1.82
C PHE A 124 -6.44 -3.56 2.63
N ASN A 125 -6.55 -3.66 3.96
CA ASN A 125 -5.69 -2.95 4.89
C ASN A 125 -4.35 -3.69 5.02
N THR A 126 -3.26 -3.07 4.57
CA THR A 126 -1.93 -3.71 4.63
C THR A 126 -1.39 -3.79 6.05
N VAL A 127 -1.71 -2.80 6.87
CA VAL A 127 -1.62 -2.88 8.33
C VAL A 127 -3.03 -3.17 8.85
N PRO A 128 -3.30 -4.38 9.39
CA PRO A 128 -4.64 -4.75 9.82
C PRO A 128 -5.15 -3.85 10.95
N LYS A 129 -6.46 -3.61 10.96
CA LYS A 129 -7.17 -3.00 12.09
C LYS A 129 -7.52 -4.04 13.15
N GLU A 130 -7.85 -3.55 14.33
CA GLU A 130 -8.41 -4.39 15.39
C GLU A 130 -9.66 -5.13 14.87
N GLY A 131 -9.70 -6.44 15.08
CA GLY A 131 -10.77 -7.31 14.58
C GLY A 131 -10.59 -7.82 13.14
N GLU A 132 -9.55 -7.40 12.41
CA GLU A 132 -9.27 -7.93 11.07
C GLU A 132 -8.47 -9.23 11.08
N PHE A 133 -8.63 -10.01 10.01
CA PHE A 133 -7.87 -11.24 9.82
C PHE A 133 -6.35 -10.96 9.85
N GLY A 134 -5.62 -11.75 10.62
CA GLY A 134 -4.17 -11.63 10.76
C GLY A 134 -3.70 -10.68 11.86
N VAL A 135 -4.57 -9.85 12.47
CA VAL A 135 -4.15 -8.84 13.48
C VAL A 135 -3.35 -9.44 14.65
N THR A 136 -3.72 -10.64 15.10
CA THR A 136 -3.04 -11.35 16.19
C THR A 136 -1.62 -11.75 15.79
N VAL A 137 -1.39 -12.17 14.55
CA VAL A 137 -0.04 -12.54 14.07
C VAL A 137 0.81 -11.29 13.83
N PHE A 138 0.23 -10.20 13.31
CA PHE A 138 0.95 -8.94 13.04
C PHE A 138 1.40 -8.19 14.31
N LEU A 139 0.66 -8.30 15.42
CA LEU A 139 0.95 -7.57 16.66
C LEU A 139 1.58 -8.42 17.76
N THR A 140 1.72 -9.73 17.57
CA THR A 140 2.39 -10.57 18.56
C THR A 140 3.90 -10.33 18.51
N ARG A 141 4.42 -9.57 19.48
CA ARG A 141 5.85 -9.54 19.76
C ARG A 141 6.30 -10.97 20.06
N VAL A 142 7.34 -11.44 19.37
CA VAL A 142 7.99 -12.71 19.71
C VAL A 142 8.42 -12.62 21.18
N PRO A 143 7.99 -13.55 22.05
CA PRO A 143 8.34 -13.49 23.47
C PRO A 143 9.85 -13.46 23.66
N ASP A 144 10.34 -12.64 24.60
CA ASP A 144 11.78 -12.45 24.83
C ASP A 144 12.53 -13.77 25.11
N ALA A 145 11.82 -14.77 25.65
CA ALA A 145 12.34 -16.13 25.85
C ALA A 145 12.69 -16.85 24.53
N GLN A 146 11.90 -16.69 23.47
CA GLN A 146 12.18 -17.28 22.16
C GLN A 146 13.30 -16.53 21.42
N ILE A 147 13.40 -15.21 21.62
CA ILE A 147 14.52 -14.41 21.10
C ILE A 147 15.83 -14.83 21.77
N ALA A 148 15.82 -15.01 23.10
CA ALA A 148 16.98 -15.48 23.86
C ALA A 148 17.38 -16.92 23.49
N ALA A 149 16.41 -17.79 23.18
CA ALA A 149 16.67 -19.15 22.72
C ALA A 149 17.34 -19.17 21.33
N LYS A 150 16.87 -18.36 20.37
CA LYS A 150 17.51 -18.23 19.05
C LYS A 150 18.92 -17.64 19.14
N LYS A 151 19.13 -16.64 20.01
CA LYS A 151 20.46 -16.05 20.21
C LYS A 151 21.49 -17.06 20.74
N LYS A 152 21.09 -17.97 21.63
CA LYS A 152 21.93 -19.08 22.11
C LYS A 152 22.23 -20.12 21.04
N GLU A 153 21.42 -20.19 19.98
CA GLU A 153 21.63 -21.10 18.85
C GLU A 153 22.56 -20.50 17.79
N GLU A 154 22.48 -19.18 17.56
CA GLU A 154 23.43 -18.42 16.73
C GLU A 154 24.81 -18.23 17.37
N ASP A 155 24.91 -18.15 18.70
CA ASP A 155 26.19 -18.06 19.41
C ASP A 155 26.95 -19.41 19.51
N LYS A 156 26.43 -20.48 18.88
CA LYS A 156 27.20 -21.73 18.75
C LYS A 156 28.34 -21.48 17.77
N PRO A 157 29.58 -21.90 18.09
CA PRO A 157 30.70 -21.72 17.18
C PRO A 157 30.39 -22.44 15.87
N ASP A 158 30.52 -21.73 14.74
CA ASP A 158 30.41 -22.31 13.41
C ASP A 158 31.41 -23.46 13.30
N VAL A 159 30.91 -24.69 13.22
CA VAL A 159 31.75 -25.86 13.01
C VAL A 159 32.16 -25.81 11.54
N ASN A 160 33.42 -25.46 11.28
CA ASN A 160 33.96 -25.41 9.93
C ASN A 160 33.90 -26.82 9.30
N PRO A 161 33.14 -27.03 8.21
CA PRO A 161 32.93 -28.37 7.65
C PRO A 161 34.18 -29.01 7.01
N TRP A 162 35.32 -28.31 7.03
CA TRP A 162 36.60 -28.77 6.46
C TRP A 162 37.65 -29.22 7.49
N ASP A 163 37.35 -29.15 8.78
CA ASP A 163 38.25 -29.69 9.82
C ASP A 163 38.09 -31.22 9.90
N LEU A 164 38.80 -31.94 9.03
CA LEU A 164 38.91 -33.41 9.12
C LEU A 164 40.01 -33.80 10.11
N PRO A 165 39.79 -34.82 10.98
CA PRO A 165 40.84 -35.33 11.84
C PRO A 165 41.95 -35.98 11.00
N GLY A 166 43.19 -35.53 11.22
CA GLY A 166 44.40 -36.08 10.60
C GLY A 166 44.83 -37.43 11.15
#